data_AF-A0A256XRQ2-F1
#
_entry.id   AF-A0A256XRQ2-F1
#
_cell.length_a   1.000
_cell.length_b   1.000
_cell.length_c   1.000
_cell.angle_alpha   90.00
_cell.angle_beta   90.00
_cell.angle_gamma   90.00
#
_symmetry.space_group_name_H-M   'P 1'
#
loop_
_entity.id
_entity.type
_entity.pdbx_description
1 polymer ?
#
loop_
_entity_poly.entity_id
_entity_poly.type
_entity_poly.pdbx_seq_one_letter_code
_entity_poly.pdbx_strand_id
1 'polypeptide(L)'
;MSNEDVEGFFTDVEKKIRPLKKRGEKIFFKIPRSAVDVLRKEGGGVAFLPFIVENEKLTGILTCGVDMPRTSKFDVNIQIDTVRTPFGAIIRMVLTIFDDPYNPLKLEMFVNPKNKEHVEDFLRLSNQTWIPVAFFDLSGKIRTTSRISLGEKIRSQVKRHLEMAEKVNREIKTYNFNKAKQYIIERFPL
;
A
#
# COMPACT_ATOMS: atom_id res chain seq x y z
N MET A 1 12.08 12.58 -34.48
CA MET A 1 10.75 13.01 -34.01
C MET A 1 10.68 14.51 -34.20
N SER A 2 9.78 14.99 -35.04
CA SER A 2 9.50 16.42 -35.20
C SER A 2 8.89 16.98 -33.92
N ASN A 3 9.22 18.24 -33.59
CA ASN A 3 8.68 18.96 -32.43
C ASN A 3 7.17 19.23 -32.53
N GLU A 4 6.55 19.11 -33.71
CA GLU A 4 5.12 19.35 -33.91
C GLU A 4 4.22 18.21 -33.45
N ASP A 5 4.72 16.97 -33.38
CA ASP A 5 3.93 15.79 -32.97
C ASP A 5 3.82 15.63 -31.43
N VAL A 6 4.70 16.32 -30.69
CA VAL A 6 4.74 16.26 -29.22
C VAL A 6 4.01 17.46 -28.60
N GLU A 7 4.01 18.64 -29.22
CA GLU A 7 3.32 19.79 -28.62
C GLU A 7 1.80 19.75 -28.81
N GLY A 8 1.29 19.24 -29.93
CA GLY A 8 -0.15 19.19 -30.23
C GLY A 8 -0.94 18.15 -29.43
N PHE A 9 -0.32 17.04 -29.01
CA PHE A 9 -1.01 16.00 -28.25
C PHE A 9 -1.13 16.33 -26.75
N PHE A 10 -0.14 17.02 -26.18
CA PHE A 10 -0.12 17.34 -24.75
C PHE A 10 -0.89 18.61 -24.39
N THR A 11 -0.98 19.60 -25.30
CA THR A 11 -1.82 20.79 -25.07
C THR A 11 -3.32 20.49 -25.10
N ASP A 12 -3.75 19.47 -25.83
CA ASP A 12 -5.14 19.01 -25.87
C ASP A 12 -5.52 18.16 -24.63
N VAL A 13 -4.53 17.54 -23.98
CA VAL A 13 -4.72 16.86 -22.69
C VAL A 13 -4.88 17.87 -21.56
N GLU A 14 -4.10 18.95 -21.52
CA GLU A 14 -4.22 20.00 -20.49
C GLU A 14 -5.59 20.71 -20.48
N LYS A 15 -6.26 20.86 -21.62
CA LYS A 15 -7.58 21.51 -21.70
C LYS A 15 -8.74 20.59 -21.35
N LYS A 16 -8.59 19.27 -21.49
CA LYS A 16 -9.64 18.29 -21.13
C LYS A 16 -9.66 17.91 -19.64
N ILE A 17 -8.65 18.30 -18.85
CA ILE A 17 -8.56 18.07 -17.40
C ILE A 17 -9.55 18.94 -16.59
N ARG A 18 -10.20 19.95 -17.20
CA ARG A 18 -11.02 20.93 -16.49
C ARG A 18 -12.43 20.54 -16.00
N PRO A 19 -13.01 19.34 -16.23
CA PRO A 19 -14.24 18.94 -15.53
C PRO A 19 -14.07 17.75 -14.57
N LEU A 20 -12.87 17.44 -14.05
CA LEU A 20 -12.69 16.42 -12.98
C LEU A 20 -13.31 16.82 -11.62
N LYS A 21 -14.00 17.96 -11.55
CA LYS A 21 -14.91 18.32 -10.46
C LYS A 21 -16.32 17.84 -10.78
N LYS A 22 -16.64 16.58 -10.44
CA LYS A 22 -17.97 16.03 -10.04
C LYS A 22 -18.19 14.63 -10.66
N ARG A 23 -18.19 13.61 -9.80
CA ARG A 23 -19.00 12.35 -9.83
C ARG A 23 -18.17 11.16 -9.35
N GLY A 24 -18.82 10.18 -8.73
CA GLY A 24 -18.19 8.95 -8.23
C GLY A 24 -17.62 8.10 -9.36
N GLU A 25 -16.40 8.43 -9.79
CA GLU A 25 -15.71 7.73 -10.87
C GLU A 25 -15.23 6.35 -10.41
N LYS A 26 -15.62 5.32 -11.17
CA LYS A 26 -15.13 3.96 -11.06
C LYS A 26 -13.64 3.96 -11.37
N ILE A 27 -12.82 3.89 -10.34
CA ILE A 27 -11.39 3.66 -10.47
C ILE A 27 -11.23 2.21 -10.94
N PHE A 28 -10.73 2.02 -12.15
CA PHE A 28 -10.42 0.69 -12.66
C PHE A 28 -9.04 0.27 -12.16
N PHE A 29 -9.00 -0.88 -11.50
CA PHE A 29 -7.76 -1.48 -11.01
C PHE A 29 -7.46 -2.72 -11.82
N LYS A 30 -6.23 -2.84 -12.33
CA LYS A 30 -5.70 -4.14 -12.71
C LYS A 30 -4.96 -4.74 -11.52
N ILE A 31 -5.56 -5.75 -10.90
CA ILE A 31 -5.04 -6.47 -9.75
C ILE A 31 -4.69 -7.90 -10.20
N PRO A 32 -3.51 -8.44 -9.87
CA PRO A 32 -3.18 -9.84 -10.12
C PRO A 32 -4.16 -10.77 -9.38
N ARG A 33 -4.92 -11.58 -10.13
CA ARG A 33 -5.89 -12.53 -9.54
C ARG A 33 -5.22 -13.52 -8.59
N SER A 34 -3.98 -13.90 -8.88
CA SER A 34 -3.14 -14.72 -8.02
C SER A 34 -2.96 -14.15 -6.60
N ALA A 35 -2.91 -12.82 -6.44
CA ALA A 35 -2.77 -12.19 -5.12
C ALA A 35 -4.04 -12.36 -4.27
N VAL A 36 -5.22 -12.25 -4.89
CA VAL A 36 -6.50 -12.51 -4.24
C VAL A 36 -6.60 -13.98 -3.82
N ASP A 37 -6.22 -14.89 -4.71
CA ASP A 37 -6.31 -16.34 -4.45
C ASP A 37 -5.36 -16.78 -3.33
N VAL A 38 -4.18 -16.17 -3.20
CA VAL A 38 -3.26 -16.43 -2.09
C VAL A 38 -3.90 -16.01 -0.77
N LEU A 39 -4.40 -14.78 -0.64
CA LEU A 39 -5.02 -14.32 0.62
C LEU A 39 -6.26 -15.14 0.99
N ARG A 40 -7.05 -15.57 0.00
CA ARG A 40 -8.21 -16.44 0.25
C ARG A 40 -7.83 -17.78 0.84
N LYS A 41 -6.75 -18.40 0.34
CA LYS A 41 -6.25 -19.68 0.86
C LYS A 41 -5.79 -19.59 2.31
N GLU A 42 -5.30 -18.42 2.71
CA GLU A 42 -4.91 -18.12 4.10
C GLU A 42 -6.09 -17.70 4.99
N GLY A 43 -7.33 -17.73 4.48
CA GLY A 43 -8.53 -17.33 5.22
C GLY A 43 -8.77 -15.81 5.30
N GLY A 44 -7.95 -15.02 4.60
CA GLY A 44 -8.01 -13.57 4.55
C GLY A 44 -6.65 -12.92 4.80
N GLY A 45 -6.59 -11.59 4.68
CA GLY A 45 -5.40 -10.79 4.98
C GLY A 45 -5.31 -9.50 4.19
N VAL A 46 -4.13 -8.92 4.23
CA VAL A 46 -3.78 -7.67 3.55
C VAL A 46 -2.45 -7.83 2.83
N ALA A 47 -2.36 -7.26 1.62
CA ALA A 47 -1.15 -7.27 0.82
C ALA A 47 -0.88 -5.90 0.21
N PHE A 48 0.40 -5.61 0.05
CA PHE A 48 0.92 -4.42 -0.60
C PHE A 48 1.46 -4.83 -1.97
N LEU A 49 0.91 -4.28 -3.05
CA LEU A 49 1.25 -4.70 -4.41
C LEU A 49 0.99 -3.62 -5.45
N PRO A 50 1.61 -3.69 -6.65
CA PRO A 50 1.32 -2.76 -7.73
C PRO A 50 -0.10 -2.90 -8.24
N PHE A 51 -0.80 -1.77 -8.32
CA PHE A 51 -2.06 -1.60 -9.03
C PHE A 51 -1.79 -0.77 -10.29
N ILE A 52 -2.54 -1.03 -11.36
CA ILE A 52 -2.62 -0.10 -12.48
C ILE A 52 -3.93 0.68 -12.34
N VAL A 53 -3.83 2.01 -12.25
CA VAL A 53 -4.96 2.94 -12.20
C VAL A 53 -4.77 3.97 -13.30
N GLU A 54 -5.71 4.08 -14.24
CA GLU A 54 -5.65 5.11 -15.31
C GLU A 54 -4.30 5.09 -16.07
N ASN A 55 -3.74 3.91 -16.29
CA ASN A 55 -2.42 3.63 -16.88
C ASN A 55 -1.19 4.02 -16.02
N GLU A 56 -1.40 4.48 -14.79
CA GLU A 56 -0.33 4.70 -13.82
C GLU A 56 -0.12 3.47 -12.92
N LYS A 57 1.14 3.11 -12.71
CA LYS A 57 1.52 2.06 -11.75
C LYS A 57 1.64 2.67 -10.36
N LEU A 58 0.63 2.43 -9.53
CA LEU A 58 0.58 2.85 -8.13
C LEU A 58 0.82 1.66 -7.22
N THR A 59 1.31 1.88 -6.01
CA THR A 59 1.25 0.84 -4.97
C THR A 59 -0.06 0.97 -4.24
N GLY A 60 -0.81 -0.13 -4.24
CA GLY A 60 -2.11 -0.24 -3.63
C GLY A 60 -2.14 -1.23 -2.49
N ILE A 61 -3.24 -1.18 -1.75
CA ILE A 61 -3.55 -2.11 -0.68
C ILE A 61 -4.69 -3.00 -1.13
N LEU A 62 -4.46 -4.30 -1.07
CA LEU A 62 -5.47 -5.29 -1.29
C LEU A 62 -5.82 -5.95 0.02
N THR A 63 -7.10 -5.97 0.36
CA THR A 63 -7.61 -6.72 1.51
C THR A 63 -8.54 -7.82 1.03
N CYS A 64 -8.51 -8.95 1.71
CA CYS A 64 -9.43 -10.05 1.47
C CYS A 64 -9.87 -10.68 2.79
N GLY A 65 -11.16 -10.97 2.97
CA GLY A 65 -11.64 -11.68 4.17
C GLY A 65 -11.43 -10.94 5.49
N VAL A 66 -11.20 -9.63 5.46
CA VAL A 66 -11.17 -8.75 6.63
C VAL A 66 -12.54 -8.12 6.85
N ASP A 67 -12.78 -7.56 8.05
CA ASP A 67 -13.98 -6.77 8.30
C ASP A 67 -14.11 -5.67 7.25
N MET A 68 -15.28 -5.62 6.63
CA MET A 68 -15.55 -4.68 5.56
C MET A 68 -15.92 -3.33 6.14
N PRO A 69 -15.32 -2.22 5.66
CA PRO A 69 -15.83 -0.90 5.97
C PRO A 69 -17.31 -0.80 5.54
N ARG A 70 -18.14 -0.31 6.45
CA ARG A 70 -19.56 0.03 6.25
C ARG A 70 -19.71 1.19 5.27
N THR A 71 -18.72 2.07 5.19
CA THR A 71 -18.72 3.24 4.30
C THR A 71 -17.53 3.23 3.34
N SER A 72 -17.63 4.02 2.26
CA SER A 72 -16.53 4.26 1.33
C SER A 72 -15.62 5.44 1.74
N LYS A 73 -15.97 6.14 2.84
CA LYS A 73 -15.26 7.31 3.34
C LYS A 73 -14.96 7.14 4.82
N PHE A 74 -13.71 6.84 5.10
CA PHE A 74 -13.22 6.60 6.46
C PHE A 74 -11.89 7.34 6.65
N ASP A 75 -11.65 7.78 7.87
CA ASP A 75 -10.35 8.33 8.23
C ASP A 75 -9.34 7.19 8.37
N VAL A 76 -8.11 7.44 7.93
CA VAL A 76 -7.02 6.47 8.04
C VAL A 76 -5.82 7.09 8.71
N ASN A 77 -5.33 6.43 9.76
CA ASN A 77 -4.01 6.67 10.31
C ASN A 77 -3.03 5.64 9.75
N ILE A 78 -1.88 6.10 9.26
CA ILE A 78 -0.79 5.25 8.77
C ILE A 78 0.40 5.45 9.69
N GLN A 79 0.82 4.36 10.33
CA GLN A 79 2.04 4.30 11.11
C GLN A 79 3.09 3.46 10.37
N ILE A 80 4.32 3.98 10.29
CA ILE A 80 5.46 3.28 9.71
C ILE A 80 6.52 3.19 10.79
N ASP A 81 6.98 1.97 11.08
CA ASP A 81 8.03 1.70 12.04
C ASP A 81 9.13 0.87 11.39
N THR A 82 10.39 1.13 11.77
CA THR A 82 11.48 0.20 11.49
C THR A 82 11.74 -0.59 12.77
N VAL A 83 11.41 -1.87 12.74
CA VAL A 83 11.48 -2.72 13.93
C VAL A 83 12.73 -3.59 13.85
N ARG A 84 13.63 -3.44 14.82
CA ARG A 84 14.84 -4.25 14.96
C ARG A 84 14.52 -5.54 15.72
N THR A 85 14.94 -6.67 15.17
CA THR A 85 14.83 -7.99 15.79
C THR A 85 16.21 -8.68 15.82
N PRO A 86 16.37 -9.79 16.55
CA PRO A 86 17.58 -10.62 16.46
C PRO A 86 17.86 -11.16 15.05
N PHE A 87 16.85 -11.20 14.17
CA PHE A 87 16.92 -11.76 12.82
C PHE A 87 17.06 -10.70 11.72
N GLY A 88 17.09 -9.42 12.09
CA GLY A 88 17.11 -8.30 11.15
C GLY A 88 16.17 -7.17 11.54
N ALA A 89 16.38 -6.01 10.91
CA ALA A 89 15.43 -4.92 10.90
C ALA A 89 14.50 -5.05 9.69
N ILE A 90 13.19 -4.95 9.92
CA ILE A 90 12.17 -4.92 8.87
C ILE A 90 11.27 -3.71 9.10
N ILE A 91 10.55 -3.28 8.06
CA ILE A 91 9.62 -2.15 8.18
C ILE A 91 8.23 -2.73 8.42
N ARG A 92 7.57 -2.23 9.46
CA ARG A 92 6.18 -2.52 9.82
C ARG A 92 5.35 -1.32 9.42
N MET A 93 4.26 -1.54 8.69
CA MET A 93 3.26 -0.52 8.41
C MET A 93 1.94 -0.96 9.02
N VAL A 94 1.32 -0.09 9.81
CA VAL A 94 0.00 -0.31 10.39
C VAL A 94 -0.95 0.75 9.85
N LEU A 95 -2.04 0.30 9.21
CA LEU A 95 -3.15 1.16 8.82
C LEU A 95 -4.29 0.98 9.80
N THR A 96 -4.75 2.06 10.39
CA THR A 96 -5.94 2.07 11.25
C THR A 96 -7.05 2.79 10.51
N ILE A 97 -8.08 2.07 10.12
CA ILE A 97 -9.25 2.56 9.38
C ILE A 97 -10.39 2.81 10.37
N PHE A 98 -10.78 4.07 10.52
CA PHE A 98 -11.84 4.52 11.42
C PHE A 98 -13.16 4.62 10.67
N ASP A 99 -13.74 3.47 10.34
CA ASP A 99 -15.11 3.38 9.82
C ASP A 99 -16.14 3.19 10.95
N ASP A 100 -15.78 2.45 11.99
CA ASP A 100 -16.45 2.44 13.30
C ASP A 100 -15.49 3.07 14.33
N PRO A 101 -15.85 4.22 14.95
CA PRO A 101 -14.94 4.91 15.87
C PRO A 101 -14.62 4.09 17.13
N TYR A 102 -15.47 3.12 17.50
CA TYR A 102 -15.26 2.27 18.66
C TYR A 102 -14.45 1.01 18.33
N ASN A 103 -14.49 0.56 17.08
CA ASN A 103 -13.82 -0.66 16.62
C ASN A 103 -13.11 -0.42 15.29
N PRO A 104 -12.00 0.36 15.29
CA PRO A 104 -11.29 0.65 14.06
C PRO A 104 -10.62 -0.61 13.50
N LEU A 105 -10.69 -0.80 12.19
CA LEU A 105 -10.03 -1.90 11.51
C LEU A 105 -8.53 -1.61 11.43
N LYS A 106 -7.72 -2.45 12.07
CA LYS A 106 -6.25 -2.39 11.96
C LYS A 106 -5.75 -3.41 10.95
N LEU A 107 -4.95 -2.95 10.00
CA LEU A 107 -4.28 -3.76 9.00
C LEU A 107 -2.77 -3.63 9.19
N GLU A 108 -2.08 -4.75 9.31
CA GLU A 108 -0.62 -4.79 9.45
C GLU A 108 0.03 -5.37 8.20
N MET A 109 1.12 -4.74 7.78
CA MET A 109 1.94 -5.18 6.67
C MET A 109 3.42 -5.06 7.01
N PHE A 110 4.23 -5.89 6.36
CA PHE A 110 5.68 -5.92 6.55
C PHE A 110 6.41 -5.78 5.21
N VAL A 111 7.40 -4.89 5.16
CA VAL A 111 8.27 -4.69 4.00
C VAL A 111 9.64 -5.31 4.31
N ASN A 112 10.12 -6.13 3.38
CA ASN A 112 11.41 -6.81 3.46
C ASN A 112 12.48 -5.93 2.81
N PRO A 113 13.41 -5.30 3.56
CA PRO A 113 14.41 -4.41 2.99
C PRO A 113 15.46 -5.11 2.10
N LYS A 114 15.47 -6.44 2.07
CA LYS A 114 16.35 -7.24 1.19
C LYS A 114 15.65 -7.75 -0.07
N ASN A 115 14.32 -7.59 -0.18
CA ASN A 115 13.56 -7.95 -1.37
C ASN A 115 13.37 -6.70 -2.24
N LYS A 116 13.90 -6.72 -3.47
CA LYS A 116 13.86 -5.58 -4.39
C LYS A 116 12.44 -5.12 -4.72
N GLU A 117 11.53 -6.06 -4.98
CA GLU A 117 10.14 -5.75 -5.32
C GLU A 117 9.44 -5.06 -4.15
N HIS A 118 9.60 -5.57 -2.92
CA HIS A 118 9.03 -4.94 -1.73
C HIS A 118 9.58 -3.53 -1.52
N VAL A 119 10.87 -3.31 -1.79
CA VAL A 119 11.52 -2.00 -1.67
C VAL A 119 11.00 -1.03 -2.73
N GLU A 120 10.92 -1.45 -3.99
CA GLU A 120 10.38 -0.62 -5.08
C GLU A 120 8.92 -0.23 -4.83
N ASP A 121 8.11 -1.18 -4.36
CA ASP A 121 6.72 -0.98 -4.00
C ASP A 121 6.58 0.03 -2.86
N PHE A 122 7.40 -0.12 -1.83
CA PHE A 122 7.40 0.78 -0.68
C PHE A 122 7.89 2.19 -1.05
N LEU A 123 8.94 2.30 -1.85
CA LEU A 123 9.48 3.59 -2.31
C LEU A 123 8.49 4.36 -3.20
N ARG A 124 7.66 3.68 -3.99
CA ARG A 124 6.61 4.36 -4.77
C ARG A 124 5.64 5.17 -3.90
N LEU A 125 5.44 4.79 -2.63
CA LEU A 125 4.65 5.58 -1.68
C LEU A 125 5.20 7.00 -1.47
N SER A 126 6.52 7.21 -1.60
CA SER A 126 7.08 8.55 -1.42
C SER A 126 6.63 9.53 -2.50
N ASN A 127 6.23 9.01 -3.67
CA ASN A 127 5.85 9.81 -4.84
C ASN A 127 4.34 9.84 -5.07
N GLN A 128 3.56 9.11 -4.26
CA GLN A 128 2.12 9.01 -4.38
C GLN A 128 1.41 9.96 -3.43
N THR A 129 0.48 10.76 -3.93
CA THR A 129 -0.39 11.61 -3.10
C THR A 129 -1.54 10.84 -2.46
N TRP A 130 -1.80 9.60 -2.90
CA TRP A 130 -2.82 8.72 -2.37
C TRP A 130 -2.51 7.24 -2.63
N ILE A 131 -3.15 6.34 -1.88
CA ILE A 131 -3.06 4.87 -2.02
C ILE A 131 -4.42 4.34 -2.48
N PRO A 132 -4.51 3.61 -3.59
CA PRO A 132 -5.70 2.85 -3.93
C PRO A 132 -5.88 1.67 -2.98
N VAL A 133 -7.11 1.46 -2.50
CA VAL A 133 -7.46 0.31 -1.66
C VAL A 133 -8.60 -0.46 -2.30
N ALA A 134 -8.46 -1.78 -2.36
CA ALA A 134 -9.49 -2.69 -2.86
C ALA A 134 -9.81 -3.75 -1.81
N PHE A 135 -11.10 -3.87 -1.48
CA PHE A 135 -11.62 -4.83 -0.50
C PHE A 135 -12.34 -5.96 -1.21
N PHE A 136 -11.87 -7.19 -1.00
CA PHE A 136 -12.43 -8.42 -1.57
C PHE A 136 -13.07 -9.29 -0.49
N ASP A 137 -14.23 -9.88 -0.79
CA ASP A 137 -14.76 -10.95 0.07
C ASP A 137 -14.01 -12.28 -0.15
N LEU A 138 -14.32 -13.29 0.68
CA LEU A 138 -13.73 -14.63 0.56
C LEU A 138 -14.13 -15.37 -0.72
N SER A 139 -15.11 -14.87 -1.49
CA SER A 139 -15.42 -15.40 -2.82
C SER A 139 -14.50 -14.83 -3.91
N GLY A 140 -13.66 -13.83 -3.57
CA GLY A 140 -12.81 -13.12 -4.51
C GLY A 140 -13.54 -12.03 -5.29
N LYS A 141 -14.73 -11.61 -4.83
CA LYS A 141 -15.48 -10.51 -5.42
C LYS A 141 -15.10 -9.19 -4.74
N ILE A 142 -14.83 -8.17 -5.55
CA ILE A 142 -14.62 -6.82 -5.04
C ILE A 142 -15.90 -6.27 -4.41
N ARG A 143 -15.82 -5.81 -3.17
CA ARG A 143 -16.95 -5.25 -2.41
C ARG A 143 -16.94 -3.75 -2.42
N THR A 144 -15.79 -3.15 -2.16
CA THR A 144 -15.62 -1.71 -2.17
C THR A 144 -14.19 -1.34 -2.54
N THR A 145 -14.03 -0.11 -3.01
CA THR A 145 -12.75 0.50 -3.31
C THR A 145 -12.70 1.87 -2.67
N SER A 146 -11.51 2.28 -2.26
CA SER A 146 -11.30 3.59 -1.65
C SER A 146 -9.95 4.16 -2.06
N ARG A 147 -9.74 5.43 -1.71
CA ARG A 147 -8.47 6.13 -1.85
C ARG A 147 -8.10 6.68 -0.49
N ILE A 148 -6.89 6.39 -0.04
CA ILE A 148 -6.34 6.95 1.20
C ILE A 148 -5.39 8.07 0.82
N SER A 149 -5.63 9.29 1.28
CA SER A 149 -4.70 10.40 1.07
C SER A 149 -3.39 10.17 1.81
N LEU A 150 -2.26 10.39 1.14
CA LEU A 150 -0.92 10.35 1.72
C LEU A 150 -0.41 11.75 1.97
N GLY A 151 -0.41 12.14 3.24
CA GLY A 151 0.20 13.39 3.69
C GLY A 151 1.73 13.39 3.49
N GLU A 152 2.29 14.59 3.33
CA GLU A 152 3.73 14.79 3.12
C GLU A 152 4.60 14.15 4.21
N LYS A 153 4.15 14.17 5.47
CA LYS A 153 4.82 13.52 6.60
C LYS A 153 5.02 12.01 6.37
N ILE A 154 4.00 11.30 5.88
CA ILE A 154 4.13 9.86 5.61
C ILE A 154 5.07 9.63 4.43
N ARG A 155 4.93 10.41 3.36
CA ARG A 155 5.79 10.30 2.17
C ARG A 155 7.27 10.52 2.49
N SER A 156 7.59 11.48 3.36
CA SER A 156 8.97 11.74 3.79
C SER A 156 9.51 10.67 4.74
N GLN A 157 8.64 10.01 5.50
CA GLN A 157 9.02 8.89 6.38
C GLN A 157 9.44 7.62 5.60
N VAL A 158 8.87 7.36 4.43
CA VAL A 158 9.15 6.15 3.61
C VAL A 158 10.66 5.93 3.44
N LYS A 159 11.37 6.90 2.86
CA LYS A 159 12.82 6.76 2.60
C LYS A 159 13.62 6.60 3.89
N ARG A 160 13.28 7.40 4.91
CA ARG A 160 13.94 7.35 6.22
C ARG A 160 13.85 5.97 6.87
N HIS A 161 12.67 5.34 6.85
CA HIS A 161 12.50 4.01 7.46
C HIS A 161 13.23 2.91 6.69
N LEU A 162 13.30 3.03 5.37
CA LEU A 162 14.08 2.12 4.53
C LEU A 162 15.58 2.23 4.82
N GLU A 163 16.13 3.45 4.79
CA GLU A 163 17.55 3.71 5.08
C GLU A 163 17.93 3.22 6.49
N MET A 164 17.06 3.45 7.48
CA MET A 164 17.29 2.96 8.84
C MET A 164 17.32 1.43 8.90
N ALA A 165 16.40 0.75 8.20
CA ALA A 165 16.35 -0.70 8.16
C ALA A 165 17.59 -1.27 7.47
N GLU A 166 18.01 -0.68 6.35
CA GLU A 166 19.22 -1.07 5.62
C GLU A 166 20.48 -0.89 6.46
N LYS A 167 20.62 0.24 7.15
CA LYS A 167 21.77 0.53 8.03
C LYS A 167 21.90 -0.54 9.11
N VAL A 168 20.82 -0.83 9.85
CA VAL A 168 20.82 -1.86 10.89
C VAL A 168 21.14 -3.24 10.31
N ASN A 169 20.60 -3.55 9.13
CA ASN A 169 20.84 -4.85 8.47
C ASN A 169 22.26 -5.04 7.93
N ARG A 170 23.10 -4.01 7.86
CA ARG A 170 24.54 -4.18 7.53
C ARG A 170 25.31 -4.84 8.66
N GLU A 171 24.83 -4.70 9.90
CA GLU A 171 25.47 -5.26 11.10
C GLU A 171 24.96 -6.67 11.46
N ILE A 172 23.91 -7.15 10.78
CA ILE A 172 23.27 -8.43 11.06
C ILE A 172 23.92 -9.54 10.22
N LYS A 173 24.56 -10.50 10.89
CA LYS A 173 25.26 -11.63 10.24
C LYS A 173 24.34 -12.55 9.45
N THR A 174 23.12 -12.80 9.97
CA THR A 174 22.16 -13.71 9.34
C THR A 174 20.78 -13.08 9.32
N TYR A 175 20.47 -12.41 8.21
CA TYR A 175 19.16 -11.82 8.01
C TYR A 175 18.12 -12.90 7.68
N ASN A 176 16.97 -12.88 8.37
CA ASN A 176 15.83 -13.74 8.07
C ASN A 176 14.51 -12.98 8.26
N PHE A 177 13.90 -12.58 7.14
CA PHE A 177 12.66 -11.80 7.11
C PHE A 177 11.49 -12.52 7.81
N ASN A 178 11.29 -13.81 7.56
CA ASN A 178 10.16 -14.55 8.11
C ASN A 178 10.27 -14.70 9.63
N LYS A 179 11.48 -14.98 10.15
CA LYS A 179 11.72 -15.01 11.59
C LYS A 179 11.58 -13.63 12.23
N ALA A 180 12.04 -12.57 11.56
CA ALA A 180 11.84 -11.20 12.04
C ALA A 180 10.34 -10.82 12.09
N LYS A 181 9.57 -11.15 11.04
CA LYS A 181 8.12 -10.96 10.99
C LYS A 181 7.42 -11.70 12.12
N GLN A 182 7.69 -13.00 12.26
CA GLN A 182 7.12 -13.83 13.31
C GLN A 182 7.43 -13.27 14.71
N TYR A 183 8.68 -12.89 14.94
CA TYR A 183 9.09 -12.26 16.20
C TYR A 183 8.28 -11.01 16.55
N ILE A 184 7.95 -10.18 15.54
CA ILE A 184 7.14 -8.97 15.75
C ILE A 184 5.70 -9.33 16.06
N ILE A 185 5.09 -10.26 15.32
CA ILE A 185 3.71 -10.70 15.54
C ILE A 185 3.55 -11.26 16.96
N GLU A 186 4.51 -12.05 17.44
CA GLU A 186 4.47 -12.66 18.76
C GLU A 186 4.71 -11.68 19.91
N ARG A 187 5.58 -10.67 19.72
CA ARG A 187 5.99 -9.75 20.81
C ARG A 187 5.28 -8.41 20.81
N PHE A 188 4.78 -7.98 19.66
CA PHE A 188 4.13 -6.69 19.47
C PHE A 188 2.84 -6.85 18.66
N PRO A 189 1.87 -7.67 19.13
CA PRO A 189 0.62 -7.88 18.42
C PRO A 189 -0.15 -6.57 18.20
N LEU A 190 -1.02 -6.55 17.18
CA LEU A 190 -1.87 -5.41 16.82
C LEU A 190 -2.93 -5.04 17.88
#